data_AF-D5Q8S3-F1
#
_entry.id   AF-D5Q8S3-F1
#
_cell.length_a   1.000
_cell.length_b   1.000
_cell.length_c   1.000
_cell.angle_alpha   90.00
_cell.angle_beta   90.00
_cell.angle_gamma   90.00
#
_symmetry.space_group_name_H-M   'P 1'
#
loop_
_entity.id
_entity.type
_entity.pdbx_description
1 polymer ?
#
loop_
_entity_poly.entity_id
_entity_poly.type
_entity_poly.pdbx_seq_one_letter_code
_entity_poly.pdbx_strand_id
1 'polypeptide(L)'
;MISNKMQTLVANSSVIRAMFEEGKKLSDIYGEENVFDFSIGNPSVEPPETIKAVINDILNEESPNLVHGYMNNSGYEDVRDAIAEHINKKDGLNLTKENLIMTCGAAGG
;
A
#
# COMPACT_ATOMS: atom_id res chain seq x y z
N MET A 1 16.48 -16.35 19.58
CA MET A 1 15.31 -16.77 20.38
C MET A 1 14.26 -15.67 20.26
N ILE A 2 13.04 -15.98 19.82
CA ILE A 2 11.95 -15.00 19.65
C ILE A 2 11.25 -14.78 20.99
N SER A 3 10.87 -13.54 21.31
CA SER A 3 10.20 -13.24 22.60
C SER A 3 8.85 -13.94 22.68
N ASN A 4 8.45 -14.38 23.89
CA ASN A 4 7.19 -15.09 24.10
C ASN A 4 5.98 -14.28 23.60
N LYS A 5 6.02 -12.95 23.75
CA LYS A 5 4.98 -12.05 23.21
C LYS A 5 4.86 -12.14 21.68
N MET A 6 6.00 -12.14 20.99
CA MET A 6 6.01 -12.24 19.53
C MET A 6 5.56 -13.62 19.04
N GLN A 7 5.89 -14.70 19.76
CA GLN A 7 5.40 -16.06 19.44
C GLN A 7 3.87 -16.11 19.42
N THR A 8 3.22 -15.53 20.43
CA THR A 8 1.75 -15.51 20.50
C THR A 8 1.13 -14.69 19.35
N LEU A 9 1.72 -13.54 19.02
CA LEU A 9 1.18 -12.66 17.97
C LEU A 9 1.23 -13.29 16.57
N VAL A 10 2.26 -14.09 16.27
CA VAL A 10 2.39 -14.74 14.95
C VAL A 10 1.63 -16.05 14.83
N ALA A 11 1.23 -16.69 15.93
CA ALA A 11 0.62 -18.02 15.92
C ALA A 11 -0.80 -18.06 15.30
N ASN A 12 -1.57 -16.96 15.39
CA ASN A 12 -3.00 -16.95 15.07
C ASN A 12 -3.39 -15.95 13.95
N SER A 13 -2.41 -15.40 13.21
CA SER A 13 -2.61 -14.21 12.39
C SER A 13 -3.36 -14.41 11.07
N SER A 14 -3.84 -15.62 10.75
CA SER A 14 -4.04 -15.99 9.34
C SER A 14 -5.31 -16.78 9.01
N VAL A 15 -6.39 -16.67 9.81
CA VAL A 15 -7.65 -17.37 9.51
C VAL A 15 -8.21 -16.95 8.13
N ILE A 16 -8.19 -15.65 7.82
CA ILE A 16 -8.63 -15.13 6.50
C ILE A 16 -7.81 -15.74 5.36
N ARG A 17 -6.48 -15.81 5.53
CA ARG A 17 -5.61 -16.37 4.50
C ARG A 17 -5.74 -17.90 4.39
N ALA A 18 -6.01 -18.61 5.49
CA ALA A 18 -6.35 -20.03 5.43
C ALA A 18 -7.64 -20.27 4.64
N MET A 19 -8.65 -19.41 4.80
CA MET A 19 -9.88 -19.47 4.01
C MET A 19 -9.61 -19.17 2.52
N PHE A 20 -8.80 -18.16 2.21
CA PHE A 20 -8.39 -17.85 0.83
C PHE A 20 -7.65 -19.02 0.16
N GLU A 21 -6.74 -19.68 0.88
CA GLU A 21 -6.01 -20.85 0.38
C GLU A 21 -6.94 -22.06 0.16
N GLU A 22 -7.91 -22.30 1.04
CA GLU A 22 -8.92 -23.34 0.83
C GLU A 22 -9.85 -22.99 -0.34
N GLY A 23 -10.22 -21.71 -0.51
CA GLY A 23 -10.99 -21.22 -1.65
C GLY A 23 -10.30 -21.57 -2.98
N LYS A 24 -9.00 -21.28 -3.10
CA LYS A 24 -8.21 -21.67 -4.27
C LYS A 24 -8.22 -23.16 -4.54
N LYS A 25 -8.00 -23.98 -3.51
CA LYS A 25 -8.03 -25.44 -3.63
C LYS A 25 -9.40 -25.96 -4.09
N LEU A 26 -10.49 -25.36 -3.61
CA LEU A 26 -11.84 -25.70 -4.07
C LEU A 26 -12.07 -25.27 -5.51
N SER A 27 -11.54 -24.12 -5.95
CA SER A 27 -11.63 -23.68 -7.34
C SER A 27 -10.92 -24.65 -8.30
N ASP A 28 -9.80 -25.26 -7.89
CA ASP A 28 -9.11 -26.28 -8.69
C ASP A 28 -9.94 -27.58 -8.84
N ILE A 29 -10.81 -27.90 -7.88
CA ILE A 29 -11.62 -29.12 -7.87
C ILE A 29 -12.97 -28.90 -8.57
N TYR A 30 -13.59 -27.75 -8.32
CA TYR A 30 -14.98 -27.47 -8.69
C TYR A 30 -15.13 -26.41 -9.79
N GLY A 31 -14.05 -25.75 -10.21
CA GLY A 31 -14.09 -24.59 -11.10
C GLY A 31 -14.24 -23.27 -10.32
N GLU A 32 -13.53 -22.23 -10.75
CA GLU A 32 -13.55 -20.91 -10.11
C GLU A 32 -14.95 -20.28 -10.10
N GLU A 33 -15.76 -20.55 -11.14
CA GLU A 33 -17.13 -20.08 -11.26
C GLU A 33 -18.09 -20.66 -10.19
N ASN A 34 -17.69 -21.76 -9.54
CA ASN A 34 -18.49 -22.44 -8.51
C ASN A 34 -18.02 -22.14 -7.08
N VAL A 35 -17.01 -21.29 -6.92
CA VAL A 35 -16.42 -20.93 -5.62
C VAL A 35 -16.59 -19.43 -5.35
N PHE A 36 -17.43 -19.10 -4.37
CA PHE A 36 -17.72 -17.73 -3.97
C PHE A 36 -16.80 -17.30 -2.81
N ASP A 37 -15.55 -16.95 -3.14
CA ASP A 37 -14.56 -16.51 -2.15
C ASP A 37 -14.74 -15.02 -1.79
N PHE A 38 -15.23 -14.77 -0.57
CA PHE A 38 -15.35 -13.42 0.03
C PHE A 38 -14.39 -13.21 1.20
N SER A 39 -13.32 -14.01 1.29
CA SER A 39 -12.43 -14.04 2.45
C SER A 39 -11.48 -12.83 2.51
N ILE A 40 -10.75 -12.55 1.43
CA ILE A 40 -9.67 -11.56 1.40
C ILE A 40 -10.09 -10.22 0.78
N GLY A 41 -9.78 -9.13 1.47
CA GLY A 41 -10.12 -7.76 1.07
C GLY A 41 -9.05 -7.05 0.25
N ASN A 42 -8.42 -7.74 -0.71
CA ASN A 42 -7.45 -7.09 -1.59
C ASN A 42 -8.16 -6.16 -2.59
N PRO A 43 -7.55 -5.01 -2.95
CA PRO A 43 -8.07 -4.19 -4.05
C PRO A 43 -8.21 -5.02 -5.32
N SER A 44 -9.36 -4.93 -5.99
CA SER A 44 -9.72 -5.75 -7.15
C SER A 44 -9.88 -4.97 -8.46
N VAL A 45 -9.72 -3.64 -8.40
CA VAL A 45 -9.80 -2.77 -9.58
C VAL A 45 -8.40 -2.39 -10.01
N GLU A 46 -8.18 -2.36 -11.33
CA GLU A 46 -6.92 -1.90 -11.90
C GLU A 46 -6.67 -0.43 -11.52
N PRO A 47 -5.41 -0.06 -11.22
CA PRO A 47 -5.05 1.34 -11.00
C PRO A 47 -5.18 2.13 -12.31
N PRO A 48 -5.31 3.47 -12.24
CA PRO A 48 -5.31 4.31 -13.44
C PRO A 48 -4.02 4.13 -14.27
N GLU A 49 -4.14 4.05 -15.60
CA GLU A 49 -3.00 3.91 -16.53
C GLU A 49 -1.92 5.00 -16.35
N THR A 50 -2.32 6.18 -15.89
CA THR A 50 -1.43 7.30 -15.60
C THR A 50 -0.37 6.95 -14.56
N ILE A 51 -0.65 6.04 -13.62
CA ILE A 51 0.32 5.59 -12.62
C ILE A 51 1.49 4.89 -13.29
N LYS A 52 1.20 3.97 -14.21
CA LYS A 52 2.22 3.23 -14.95
C LYS A 52 3.05 4.16 -15.84
N ALA A 53 2.40 5.13 -16.50
CA ALA A 53 3.09 6.13 -17.32
C ALA A 53 4.11 6.92 -16.49
N VAL A 54 3.67 7.54 -15.38
CA VAL A 54 4.52 8.38 -14.53
C VAL A 54 5.68 7.60 -13.92
N ILE A 55 5.48 6.33 -13.53
CA ILE A 55 6.58 5.49 -13.03
C ILE A 55 7.66 5.31 -14.11
N ASN A 56 7.26 5.07 -15.37
CA ASN A 56 8.24 4.93 -16.45
C ASN A 56 8.94 6.25 -16.74
N ASP A 57 8.24 7.38 -16.71
CA ASP A 57 8.82 8.70 -16.94
C ASP A 57 9.89 8.99 -15.88
N ILE A 58 9.57 8.77 -14.59
CA ILE A 58 10.53 8.93 -13.49
C ILE A 58 11.78 8.06 -13.69
N LEU A 59 11.60 6.80 -14.08
CA LEU A 59 12.73 5.86 -14.26
C LEU A 59 13.62 6.22 -15.47
N ASN A 60 13.07 6.90 -16.48
CA ASN A 60 13.81 7.23 -17.70
C ASN A 60 14.42 8.64 -17.68
N GLU A 61 13.80 9.58 -16.98
CA GLU A 61 14.15 11.00 -17.04
C GLU A 61 14.89 11.50 -15.80
N GLU A 62 14.60 10.95 -14.62
CA GLU A 62 15.19 11.42 -13.35
C GLU A 62 16.56 10.80 -13.08
N SER A 63 17.39 11.51 -12.32
CA SER A 63 18.70 10.98 -11.94
C SER A 63 18.55 9.76 -11.02
N PRO A 64 19.29 8.64 -11.25
CA PRO A 64 19.13 7.42 -10.46
C PRO A 64 19.33 7.62 -8.95
N ASN A 65 20.24 8.52 -8.57
CA ASN A 65 20.51 8.82 -7.16
C ASN A 65 19.38 9.62 -6.50
N LEU A 66 18.59 10.38 -7.26
CA LEU A 66 17.39 11.04 -6.74
C LEU A 66 16.29 10.01 -6.49
N VAL A 67 16.06 9.11 -7.45
CA VAL A 67 14.98 8.10 -7.41
C VAL A 67 15.23 7.04 -6.33
N HIS A 68 16.47 6.58 -6.18
CA HIS A 68 16.83 5.48 -5.29
C HIS A 68 17.58 5.92 -4.03
N GLY A 69 17.84 7.23 -3.89
CA GLY A 69 18.50 7.80 -2.73
C GLY A 69 17.57 7.93 -1.53
N TYR A 70 18.17 8.21 -0.37
CA TYR A 70 17.40 8.51 0.83
C TYR A 70 16.71 9.87 0.73
N MET A 71 15.49 9.92 1.23
CA MET A 71 14.76 11.15 1.52
C MET A 71 14.93 11.55 3.00
N ASN A 72 14.47 12.76 3.35
CA ASN A 72 14.25 13.13 4.74
C ASN A 72 13.31 12.10 5.41
N ASN A 73 13.49 11.82 6.71
CA ASN A 73 12.64 10.91 7.48
C ASN A 73 11.14 11.22 7.35
N SER A 74 10.76 12.49 7.23
CA SER A 74 9.36 12.88 7.04
C SER A 74 8.85 12.69 5.60
N GLY A 75 9.73 12.37 4.66
CA GLY A 75 9.47 12.32 3.22
C GLY A 75 9.96 13.55 2.45
N TYR A 76 9.91 13.47 1.12
CA TYR A 76 10.24 14.59 0.24
C TYR A 76 9.33 15.81 0.50
N GLU A 77 9.90 17.00 0.49
CA GLU A 77 9.19 18.23 0.87
C GLU A 77 8.15 18.64 -0.17
N ASP A 78 8.52 18.57 -1.45
CA ASP A 78 7.67 18.87 -2.61
C ASP A 78 6.44 17.94 -2.67
N VAL A 79 6.63 16.65 -2.39
CA VAL A 79 5.53 15.67 -2.31
C VAL A 79 4.57 16.04 -1.18
N ARG A 80 5.09 16.40 -0.01
CA ARG A 80 4.26 16.80 1.14
C ARG A 80 3.51 18.11 0.87
N ASP A 81 4.16 19.10 0.26
CA ASP A 81 3.52 20.36 -0.13
C ASP A 81 2.38 20.10 -1.14
N ALA A 82 2.61 19.28 -2.16
CA ALA A 82 1.58 18.93 -3.15
C ALA A 82 0.36 18.21 -2.55
N ILE A 83 0.60 17.31 -1.58
CA ILE A 83 -0.48 16.62 -0.85
C ILE A 83 -1.27 17.63 0.02
N ALA A 84 -0.58 18.52 0.73
CA ALA A 84 -1.22 19.55 1.55
C ALA A 84 -2.11 20.46 0.69
N GLU A 85 -1.62 20.92 -0.47
CA GLU A 85 -2.39 21.73 -1.42
C GLU A 85 -3.63 20.99 -1.94
N HIS A 86 -3.49 19.71 -2.30
CA HIS A 86 -4.61 18.90 -2.75
C HIS A 86 -5.71 18.79 -1.68
N ILE A 87 -5.33 18.48 -0.43
CA ILE A 87 -6.25 18.36 0.70
C ILE A 87 -6.91 19.72 0.99
N ASN A 88 -6.13 20.79 1.04
CA ASN A 88 -6.65 22.14 1.29
C ASN A 88 -7.70 22.54 0.24
N LYS A 89 -7.44 22.26 -1.04
CA LYS A 89 -8.37 22.52 -2.13
C LYS A 89 -9.66 21.70 -2.02
N LYS A 90 -9.55 20.45 -1.60
CA LYS A 90 -10.68 19.50 -1.52
C LYS A 90 -11.56 19.78 -0.30
N ASP A 91 -10.94 20.00 0.85
CA ASP A 91 -11.61 19.97 2.16
C ASP A 91 -11.63 21.36 2.84
N GLY A 92 -11.05 22.40 2.23
CA GLY A 92 -11.06 23.76 2.76
C GLY A 92 -10.18 23.96 3.99
N LEU A 93 -9.10 23.18 4.10
CA LEU A 93 -8.15 23.22 5.21
C LEU A 93 -6.97 24.18 4.93
N ASN A 94 -6.12 24.38 5.95
CA ASN A 94 -4.89 25.18 5.88
C ASN A 94 -3.67 24.37 6.35
N LEU A 95 -3.49 23.17 5.76
CA LEU A 95 -2.33 22.32 6.02
C LEU A 95 -1.09 22.83 5.31
N THR A 96 0.07 22.57 5.91
CA THR A 96 1.40 22.72 5.27
C THR A 96 2.13 21.38 5.32
N LYS A 97 3.29 21.24 4.64
CA LYS A 97 4.13 20.04 4.77
C LYS A 97 4.51 19.68 6.21
N GLU A 98 4.51 20.65 7.13
CA GLU A 98 4.80 20.42 8.55
C GLU A 98 3.70 19.61 9.25
N ASN A 99 2.51 19.50 8.65
CA ASN A 99 1.42 18.66 9.15
C ASN A 99 1.47 17.22 8.61
N LEU A 100 2.41 16.90 7.71
CA LEU A 100 2.43 15.64 6.98
C LEU A 100 3.75 14.89 7.17
N ILE A 101 3.62 13.57 7.39
CA ILE A 101 4.73 12.61 7.44
C ILE A 101 4.39 11.47 6.48
N MET A 102 5.31 11.17 5.56
CA MET A 102 5.16 10.06 4.63
C MET A 102 5.50 8.73 5.32
N THR A 103 4.69 7.71 5.10
CA THR A 103 4.83 6.40 5.75
C THR A 103 4.75 5.26 4.73
N CYS A 104 5.24 4.07 5.11
CA CYS A 104 5.16 2.87 4.29
C CYS A 104 3.78 2.21 4.39
N GLY A 105 2.76 2.90 3.89
CA GLY A 105 1.35 2.47 3.97
C GLY A 105 0.72 2.67 5.34
N ALA A 106 -0.60 2.48 5.41
CA ALA A 106 -1.39 2.80 6.61
C ALA A 106 -0.98 2.02 7.88
N ALA A 107 -0.46 0.80 7.73
CA ALA A 107 0.02 0.00 8.86
C ALA A 107 1.38 0.49 9.43
N GLY A 108 2.15 1.23 8.64
CA GLY A 108 3.43 1.80 9.05
C GLY A 108 3.34 3.24 9.56
N GLY A 109 2.15 3.85 9.54
CA GLY A 109 1.90 5.18 10.09
C GLY A 109 1.34 5.16 11.50
#